data_AF-A0A242CV22-F1
#
_entry.id   AF-A0A242CV22-F1
#
_cell.length_a   1.000
_cell.length_b   1.000
_cell.length_c   1.000
_cell.angle_alpha   90.00
_cell.angle_beta   90.00
_cell.angle_gamma   90.00
#
_symmetry.space_group_name_H-M   'P 1'
#
loop_
_entity.id
_entity.type
_entity.pdbx_description
1 polymer ?
#
loop_
_entity_poly.entity_id
_entity_poly.type
_entity_poly.pdbx_seq_one_letter_code
_entity_poly.pdbx_strand_id
1 'polypeptide(L)' 'MSQVADDMFDGFICQRCGSFVDGEAPGYPRDCEDCESEADE' A
#
# COMPACT_ATOMS: atom_id res chain seq x y z
N MET A 1 -12.45 -2.64 -14.43
CA MET A 1 -11.95 -2.23 -13.10
C MET A 1 -10.64 -1.51 -13.33
N SER A 2 -10.42 -0.36 -12.68
CA SER A 2 -9.21 0.43 -12.90
C SER A 2 -8.01 -0.33 -12.36
N GLN A 3 -6.93 -0.47 -13.13
CA GLN A 3 -5.71 -1.20 -12.72
C GLN A 3 -5.19 -0.68 -11.36
N VAL A 4 -5.26 0.64 -11.16
CA VAL A 4 -4.89 1.31 -9.91
C VAL A 4 -5.68 0.83 -8.68
N ALA A 5 -6.94 0.42 -8.87
CA ALA A 5 -7.75 -0.08 -7.76
C ALA A 5 -7.33 -1.51 -7.39
N ASP A 6 -7.01 -2.33 -8.40
CA ASP A 6 -6.45 -3.67 -8.21
C ASP A 6 -5.08 -3.58 -7.50
N ASP A 7 -4.20 -2.68 -7.95
CA ASP A 7 -2.88 -2.47 -7.34
C ASP A 7 -2.97 -2.00 -5.87
N MET A 8 -3.99 -1.19 -5.53
CA MET A 8 -4.30 -0.84 -4.14
C MET A 8 -4.79 -2.03 -3.31
N PHE A 9 -5.64 -2.90 -3.88
CA PHE A 9 -6.16 -4.07 -3.17
C PHE A 9 -5.12 -5.18 -3.02
N ASP A 10 -4.24 -5.35 -3.99
CA ASP A 10 -3.13 -6.31 -3.94
C ASP A 10 -2.03 -5.86 -2.96
N GLY A 11 -1.98 -4.56 -2.64
CA GLY A 11 -0.99 -3.99 -1.71
C GLY A 11 0.30 -3.52 -2.39
N PHE A 12 0.24 -3.22 -3.69
CA PHE A 12 1.28 -2.47 -4.40
C PHE A 12 1.19 -0.96 -4.16
N ILE A 13 0.04 -0.46 -3.71
CA ILE A 13 -0.17 0.95 -3.39
C ILE A 13 -0.57 1.10 -1.93
N CYS A 14 0.11 2.02 -1.25
CA CYS A 14 -0.19 2.38 0.12
C CYS A 14 -1.61 2.92 0.24
N GLN A 15 -2.43 2.33 1.10
CA GLN A 15 -3.82 2.75 1.27
C GLN A 15 -3.96 4.17 1.87
N ARG A 16 -2.92 4.65 2.56
CA ARG A 16 -2.94 5.91 3.31
C ARG A 16 -2.43 7.09 2.49
N CYS A 17 -1.28 6.94 1.83
CA CYS A 17 -0.67 8.03 1.04
C CYS A 17 -0.79 7.85 -0.48
N GLY A 18 -1.21 6.67 -0.96
CA GLY A 18 -1.31 6.38 -2.39
C GLY A 18 0.04 6.22 -3.09
N SER A 19 1.14 6.14 -2.34
CA SER A 19 2.46 5.87 -2.91
C SER A 19 2.60 4.41 -3.30
N PHE A 20 3.39 4.13 -4.34
CA PHE A 20 3.78 2.76 -4.68
C PHE A 20 4.67 2.20 -3.55
N VAL A 21 4.38 0.98 -3.14
CA VAL A 21 5.18 0.24 -2.16
C VAL A 21 6.02 -0.77 -2.92
N ASP A 22 7.34 -0.60 -2.88
CA ASP A 22 8.27 -1.57 -3.46
C ASP A 22 8.24 -2.87 -2.64
N GLY A 23 7.97 -3.99 -3.29
CA GLY A 23 7.89 -5.30 -2.64
C GLY A 23 6.91 -6.25 -3.31
N GLU A 24 6.76 -7.43 -2.70
CA GLU A 24 5.74 -8.39 -3.13
C GLU A 24 4.38 -7.97 -2.57
N ALA A 25 3.36 -7.96 -3.44
CA ALA A 25 1.99 -7.67 -3.06
C ALA A 25 1.46 -8.77 -2.12
N PRO A 26 1.09 -8.43 -0.87
CA PRO A 26 0.61 -9.41 0.07
C PRO A 26 -0.84 -9.85 -0.20
N GLY A 27 -1.50 -9.28 -1.22
CA GLY A 27 -2.90 -9.56 -1.56
C GLY A 27 -3.91 -8.86 -0.65
N TYR A 28 -3.46 -7.82 0.07
CA TYR A 28 -4.31 -6.96 0.89
C TYR A 28 -3.75 -5.52 0.93
N PRO A 29 -4.60 -4.50 1.15
CA PRO A 29 -4.17 -3.13 1.31
C PRO A 29 -3.18 -3.00 2.49
N ARG A 30 -2.01 -2.40 2.22
CA ARG A 30 -0.95 -2.18 3.21
C ARG A 30 -0.57 -0.71 3.28
N ASP A 31 0.12 -0.35 4.35
CA ASP A 31 0.80 0.93 4.47
C ASP A 31 2.24 0.81 3.94
N CYS A 32 2.83 1.94 3.56
CA CYS A 32 4.26 2.02 3.26
C CYS A 32 5.06 2.17 4.56
N GLU A 33 6.36 1.89 4.52
CA GLU A 33 7.25 1.99 5.69
C GLU A 33 7.17 3.36 6.38
N ASP A 34 6.98 4.44 5.61
CA ASP A 34 6.82 5.80 6.14
C ASP A 34 5.54 5.92 6.99
N CYS A 35 4.41 5.42 6.48
CA CYS A 35 3.12 5.44 7.15
C CYS A 35 3.00 4.42 8.30
N GLU A 36 3.68 3.26 8.18
CA GLU A 36 3.80 2.28 9.28
C GLU A 36 4.62 2.85 10.43
N SER A 37 5.71 3.57 10.14
CA SER A 37 6.57 4.19 11.15
C SER A 37 5.86 5.27 11.96
N GLU A 38 4.97 6.06 11.34
CA GLU A 38 4.15 7.07 12.03
C GLU A 38 3.06 6.49 12.94
N ALA A 39 2.81 5.18 12.93
CA ALA A 39 1.77 4.54 13.75
C ALA A 39 2.30 4.04 15.11
N ASP A 40 3.62 3.92 15.27
CA ASP A 40 4.28 3.35 16.45
C ASP A 40 4.79 4.43 17.45
N GLU A 41 4.45 5.71 17.24
CA GLU A 41 4.84 6.86 18.08
C GLU A 41 3.72 7.44 18.97
#